data_AF-K1RFC7-F1
#
_entry.id   AF-K1RFC7-F1
#
_cell.length_a   1.000
_cell.length_b   1.000
_cell.length_c   1.000
_cell.angle_alpha   90.00
_cell.angle_beta   90.00
_cell.angle_gamma   90.00
#
_symmetry.space_group_name_H-M   'P 1'
#
loop_
_entity.id
_entity.type
_entity.pdbx_description
1 polymer ?
#
loop_
_entity_poly.entity_id
_entity_poly.type
_entity_poly.pdbx_seq_one_letter_code
_entity_poly.pdbx_strand_id
1 'polypeptide(L)'
;VGKPFPAVSIRTSTERPEALDAGCFVLAGIDADSLLQAVEMAVGMQRAECFGTPVAGYTAENVSMKVARIIQSYTGIVNKIVWRKDE
;
A
#
# COMPACT_ATOMS: atom_id res chain seq x y z
N VAL A 1 -4.77 -10.12 4.08
CA VAL A 1 -5.58 -10.29 2.85
C VAL A 1 -6.83 -11.08 3.19
N GLY A 2 -8.00 -10.75 2.63
CA GLY A 2 -9.23 -11.50 2.88
C GLY A 2 -9.99 -11.18 4.18
N LYS A 3 -9.63 -10.08 4.87
CA LYS A 3 -10.37 -9.54 6.01
C LYS A 3 -10.53 -8.02 5.83
N PRO A 4 -11.52 -7.56 5.05
CA PRO A 4 -11.75 -6.14 4.82
C PRO A 4 -12.23 -5.45 6.10
N PHE A 5 -11.83 -4.19 6.30
CA PHE A 5 -12.30 -3.34 7.40
C PHE A 5 -12.56 -1.92 6.86
N PRO A 6 -13.51 -1.19 7.43
CA PRO A 6 -13.77 0.19 7.03
C PRO A 6 -12.61 1.08 7.47
N ALA A 7 -11.97 1.76 6.52
CA ALA A 7 -10.77 2.55 6.77
C ALA A 7 -10.93 3.97 6.24
N VAL A 8 -10.45 4.93 7.04
CA VAL A 8 -10.43 6.36 6.69
C VAL A 8 -9.02 6.89 6.95
N SER A 9 -8.48 7.64 5.98
CA SER A 9 -7.18 8.31 6.09
C SER A 9 -7.37 9.80 6.38
N ILE A 10 -6.85 10.27 7.52
CA ILE A 10 -6.85 11.69 7.93
C ILE A 10 -5.68 12.48 7.34
N ARG A 11 -5.41 12.26 6.05
CA ARG A 11 -4.37 12.94 5.28
C ARG A 11 -5.00 13.64 4.08
N THR A 12 -4.29 14.64 3.55
CA THR A 12 -4.66 15.31 2.30
C THR A 12 -4.08 14.64 1.06
N SER A 13 -3.20 13.65 1.23
CA SER A 13 -2.56 12.89 0.15
C SER A 13 -2.20 11.47 0.59
N THR A 14 -1.85 10.62 -0.38
CA THR A 14 -1.37 9.25 -0.12
C THR A 14 -0.23 8.87 -1.06
N GLU A 15 0.77 8.19 -0.53
CA GLU A 15 1.85 7.50 -1.24
C GLU A 15 1.47 6.08 -1.67
N ARG A 16 0.21 5.68 -1.44
CA ARG A 16 -0.37 4.38 -1.80
C ARG A 16 -1.60 4.56 -2.71
N PRO A 17 -1.47 5.18 -3.89
CA PRO A 17 -2.58 5.36 -4.83
C PRO A 17 -3.22 4.02 -5.22
N GLU A 18 -2.45 2.94 -5.29
CA GLU A 18 -2.92 1.59 -5.62
C GLU A 18 -3.97 1.05 -4.63
N ALA A 19 -3.90 1.48 -3.36
CA ALA A 19 -4.89 1.10 -2.35
C ALA A 19 -6.16 1.95 -2.43
N LEU A 20 -6.06 3.19 -2.93
CA LEU A 20 -7.21 4.04 -3.23
C LEU A 20 -7.95 3.49 -4.46
N ASP A 21 -7.21 3.17 -5.54
CA ASP A 21 -7.76 2.58 -6.77
C ASP A 21 -8.47 1.25 -6.50
N ALA A 22 -7.95 0.47 -5.57
CA ALA A 22 -8.55 -0.79 -5.14
C ALA A 22 -9.75 -0.61 -4.18
N GLY A 23 -10.10 0.62 -3.79
CA GLY A 23 -11.21 0.91 -2.89
C GLY A 23 -10.98 0.48 -1.44
N CYS A 24 -9.73 0.43 -0.97
CA CYS A 24 -9.40 -0.09 0.36
C CYS A 24 -9.68 0.89 1.51
N PHE A 25 -9.78 2.19 1.25
CA PHE A 25 -10.04 3.23 2.25
C PHE A 25 -10.59 4.51 1.61
N VAL A 26 -11.16 5.40 2.42
CA VAL A 26 -11.60 6.76 2.00
C VAL A 26 -10.58 7.80 2.49
N LEU A 27 -10.16 8.71 1.61
CA LEU A 27 -9.29 9.84 1.98
C LEU A 27 -10.15 11.01 2.48
N ALA A 28 -10.00 11.40 3.74
CA ALA A 28 -10.87 12.37 4.41
C ALA A 28 -10.30 13.78 4.50
N GLY A 29 -9.00 13.99 4.30
CA GLY A 29 -8.39 15.28 4.65
C GLY A 29 -8.28 15.47 6.17
N ILE A 30 -8.33 16.73 6.62
CA ILE A 30 -8.11 17.13 8.02
C ILE A 30 -9.22 18.02 8.59
N ASP A 31 -10.26 18.30 7.81
CA ASP A 31 -11.44 19.02 8.28
C ASP A 31 -12.50 18.07 8.85
N ALA A 32 -13.29 18.56 9.81
CA ALA A 32 -14.25 17.75 10.53
C ALA A 32 -15.39 17.23 9.64
N ASP A 33 -15.89 18.06 8.72
CA ASP A 33 -17.03 17.71 7.88
C ASP A 33 -16.67 16.60 6.89
N SER A 34 -15.52 16.69 6.22
CA SER A 34 -15.02 15.64 5.31
C SER A 34 -14.71 14.34 6.06
N LEU A 35 -14.19 14.43 7.29
CA LEU A 35 -13.97 13.26 8.13
C LEU A 35 -15.27 12.55 8.49
N LEU A 36 -16.30 13.28 8.92
CA LEU A 36 -17.60 12.71 9.26
C LEU A 36 -18.23 12.02 8.04
N GLN A 37 -18.18 12.65 6.86
CA GLN A 37 -18.67 12.08 5.61
C GLN A 37 -17.91 10.81 5.20
N ALA A 38 -16.57 10.83 5.32
CA ALA A 38 -15.74 9.67 4.99
C ALA A 38 -16.00 8.47 5.92
N VAL A 39 -16.23 8.73 7.22
CA VAL A 39 -16.59 7.69 8.20
C VAL A 39 -17.95 7.09 7.86
N GLU A 40 -18.95 7.92 7.58
CA GLU A 40 -20.29 7.46 7.18
C GLU A 40 -20.22 6.60 5.92
N MET A 41 -19.48 7.04 4.91
CA MET A 41 -19.26 6.29 3.67
C MET A 41 -18.57 4.94 3.93
N ALA A 42 -17.45 4.93 4.65
CA ALA A 42 -16.67 3.72 4.90
C ALA A 42 -17.49 2.66 5.68
N VAL A 43 -18.22 3.09 6.71
CA VAL A 43 -19.08 2.20 7.50
C VAL A 43 -20.29 1.73 6.69
N GLY A 44 -20.91 2.62 5.91
CA GLY A 44 -22.03 2.29 5.03
C GLY A 44 -21.65 1.23 3.99
N MET A 45 -20.51 1.41 3.30
CA MET A 45 -20.00 0.45 2.32
C MET A 45 -19.67 -0.91 2.95
N GLN A 46 -19.06 -0.92 4.14
CA GLN A 46 -18.79 -2.17 4.87
C GLN A 46 -20.08 -2.93 5.20
N ARG A 47 -21.14 -2.23 5.66
CA ARG A 47 -22.46 -2.83 5.96
C ARG A 47 -23.15 -3.37 4.71
N ALA A 48 -22.94 -2.72 3.57
CA ALA A 48 -23.46 -3.13 2.27
C ALA A 48 -22.60 -4.20 1.56
N GLU A 49 -21.57 -4.73 2.23
CA GLU A 49 -20.61 -5.70 1.68
C GLU A 49 -19.93 -5.22 0.38
N CYS A 50 -19.86 -3.89 0.19
CA CYS A 50 -19.20 -3.25 -0.94
C CYS A 50 -17.72 -3.07 -0.62
N PHE A 51 -16.97 -4.16 -0.64
CA PHE A 51 -15.57 -4.18 -0.27
C PHE A 51 -14.65 -3.75 -1.42
N GLY A 52 -13.53 -3.14 -1.07
CA GLY A 52 -12.38 -3.03 -1.96
C GLY A 52 -11.77 -4.39 -2.32
N THR A 53 -10.85 -4.37 -3.28
CA THR A 53 -10.13 -5.56 -3.74
C THR A 53 -8.73 -5.64 -3.14
N PRO A 54 -8.16 -6.85 -2.96
CA PRO A 54 -6.77 -6.97 -2.54
C PRO A 54 -5.81 -6.31 -3.54
N VAL A 55 -4.99 -5.37 -3.06
CA VAL A 55 -3.92 -4.76 -3.87
C VAL A 55 -2.86 -5.82 -4.19
N ALA A 56 -2.66 -6.11 -5.49
CA ALA A 56 -1.76 -7.16 -5.95
C ALA A 56 -0.32 -7.01 -5.41
N GLY A 57 0.17 -5.78 -5.25
CA GLY A 57 1.50 -5.50 -4.67
C GLY A 57 1.64 -5.89 -3.19
N TYR A 58 0.54 -6.03 -2.45
CA TYR A 58 0.54 -6.31 -1.01
C TYR A 58 0.28 -7.78 -0.67
N THR A 59 -0.09 -8.61 -1.65
CA THR A 59 -0.44 -10.02 -1.42
C THR A 59 0.78 -10.95 -1.41
N ALA A 60 1.98 -10.45 -1.70
CA ALA A 60 3.19 -11.26 -1.73
C ALA A 60 3.60 -11.70 -0.32
N GLU A 61 3.66 -13.01 -0.07
CA GLU A 61 4.06 -13.57 1.24
C GLU A 61 5.57 -13.85 1.34
N ASN A 62 6.28 -13.93 0.21
CA ASN A 62 7.67 -14.36 0.13
C ASN A 62 8.68 -13.19 -0.06
N VAL A 63 8.39 -12.02 0.51
CA VAL A 63 9.19 -10.80 0.32
C VAL A 63 10.63 -10.97 0.81
N SER A 64 10.84 -11.60 1.98
CA SER A 64 12.18 -11.82 2.54
C SER A 64 13.08 -12.63 1.60
N MET A 65 12.53 -13.70 1.01
CA MET A 65 13.23 -14.51 0.02
C MET A 65 13.58 -13.73 -1.25
N LYS A 66 12.67 -12.87 -1.74
CA LYS A 66 12.95 -12.00 -2.90
C LYS A 66 14.09 -11.04 -2.61
N VAL A 67 14.08 -10.39 -1.44
CA VAL A 67 15.11 -9.43 -1.03
C VAL A 67 16.48 -10.13 -0.91
N ALA A 68 16.56 -11.29 -0.27
CA ALA A 68 17.81 -12.04 -0.15
C ALA A 68 18.41 -12.38 -1.53
N ARG A 69 17.57 -12.82 -2.47
CA ARG A 69 18.00 -13.11 -3.85
C ARG A 69 18.50 -11.86 -4.57
N ILE A 70 17.79 -10.73 -4.45
CA ILE A 70 18.21 -9.46 -5.06
C ILE A 70 19.57 -9.02 -4.53
N ILE A 71 19.79 -9.04 -3.21
CA ILE A 71 21.07 -8.67 -2.59
C ILE A 71 22.18 -9.57 -3.14
N GLN A 72 22.00 -10.89 -3.07
CA GLN A 72 23.00 -11.85 -3.55
C GLN A 72 23.34 -11.64 -5.03
N SER A 73 22.35 -11.39 -5.88
CA SER A 73 22.55 -11.21 -7.32
C SER A 73 23.22 -9.88 -7.66
N TYR A 74 22.84 -8.77 -7.03
CA TYR A 74 23.31 -7.44 -7.42
C TYR A 74 24.57 -6.96 -6.71
N THR A 75 24.95 -7.56 -5.58
CA THR A 75 26.13 -7.12 -4.81
C THR A 75 27.40 -7.07 -5.68
N GLY A 76 27.69 -8.14 -6.42
CA GLY A 76 28.86 -8.18 -7.31
C GLY A 76 28.78 -7.16 -8.45
N ILE A 77 27.61 -7.04 -9.08
CA ILE A 77 27.38 -6.09 -10.18
C ILE A 77 27.58 -4.65 -9.70
N VAL A 78 27.01 -4.27 -8.57
CA VAL A 78 27.12 -2.92 -8.00
C VAL A 78 28.56 -2.60 -7.61
N ASN A 79 29.28 -3.56 -6.98
CA ASN A 79 30.70 -3.37 -6.65
C ASN A 79 31.57 -3.09 -7.88
N LYS A 80 31.30 -3.79 -9.00
CA LYS A 80 32.03 -3.61 -10.24
C LYS A 80 31.64 -2.33 -11.00
N ILE A 81 30.35 -2.11 -11.24
CA ILE A 81 29.87 -1.09 -12.18
C ILE A 81 29.72 0.28 -11.53
N VAL A 82 29.20 0.35 -10.31
CA VAL A 82 28.96 1.62 -9.61
C VAL A 82 30.21 2.05 -8.86
N TRP A 83 30.76 1.14 -8.06
CA TRP A 83 31.87 1.46 -7.16
C TRP A 83 33.26 1.22 -7.75
N ARG A 84 33.37 0.48 -8.85
CA ARG A 84 34.65 0.16 -9.52
C ARG A 84 35.72 -0.38 -8.56
N LYS A 85 35.33 -1.25 -7.63
CA LYS A 85 36.24 -1.72 -6.56
C LYS A 85 37.42 -2.59 -7.04
N ASP A 86 37.33 -3.10 -8.26
CA ASP A 86 38.37 -3.94 -8.88
C ASP A 86 39.21 -3.16 -9.93
N GLU A 87 39.03 -1.83 -10.01
CA GLU A 87 39.94 -0.87 -10.65
C GLU A 87 40.81 -0.19 -9.57
#